data_AF-A0A535CKG3-F1
#
_entry.id   AF-A0A535CKG3-F1
#
_cell.length_a   1.000
_cell.length_b   1.000
_cell.length_c   1.000
_cell.angle_alpha   90.00
_cell.angle_beta   90.00
_cell.angle_gamma   90.00
#
_symmetry.space_group_name_H-M   'P 1'
#
loop_
_entity.id
_entity.type
_entity.pdbx_description
1 polymer ?
#
loop_
_entity_poly.entity_id
_entity_poly.type
_entity_poly.pdbx_seq_one_letter_code
_entity_poly.pdbx_strand_id
1 'polypeptide(L)'
;MTRKLRPYDQPPRRKRTLIPSAPDSAAGLFLVVAILWLLAAAGLGILAAGARLFPDLLKVSFSVPLGSGIEVDITRTTIDPAFVDALVFGWLTNAAFGAICFMTPRLTGMRLASDRLANLGLAAWNLALAAGIALLYVKGASGLGSLAEFPLPVKGLALLGLLTVNGVFWRTLLPIRALPYISLLYFGIGLLALLGLFALSAIPGVISLGSTNDQLLWAFTARGIITYWVLGSTLGALYYVIPRVTRNPLYSGGLALLAFFGWLAFAGLSAIGALVDPSVPYVITSLGQAGTLLLLAPTFLALANLLATMSGRWSLTFSPGTIQFAVTGVAFLFVTAMLESVGALRGVQRLTAGTDWGLGVLVLGLLGGSTLAFYAFADHALPRILRRAGSEGFLVHGQLWTAFAGAALAGFAMIAGGLVQGSLLAEGGTPDKLNLTLLAFRSAAAGGLSLIALGGFALLVNVFLLYTEGRPAEYAVPPVDAASAAAAGR
;
A
#
# COMPACT_ATOMS: atom_id res chain seq x y z
N MET A 1 53.89 18.49 14.87
CA MET A 1 53.05 19.32 13.97
C MET A 1 51.60 19.22 14.41
N THR A 2 51.12 20.25 15.11
CA THR A 2 49.76 20.34 15.64
C THR A 2 48.78 20.58 14.49
N ARG A 3 47.87 19.63 14.28
CA ARG A 3 46.83 19.74 13.25
C ARG A 3 45.85 20.83 13.70
N LYS A 4 45.94 22.03 13.12
CA LYS A 4 45.01 23.14 13.37
C LYS A 4 43.57 22.64 13.22
N LEU A 5 42.83 22.62 14.34
CA LEU A 5 41.39 22.41 14.34
C LEU A 5 40.72 23.58 13.62
N ARG A 6 39.68 23.25 12.86
CA ARG A 6 38.99 24.16 11.94
C ARG A 6 38.17 25.19 12.74
N PRO A 7 38.15 26.48 12.35
CA PRO A 7 37.25 27.46 12.94
C PRO A 7 35.78 27.06 12.79
N TYR A 8 34.99 27.30 13.82
CA TYR A 8 33.60 26.83 14.00
C TYR A 8 32.62 27.32 12.92
N ASP A 9 32.98 28.37 12.17
CA ASP A 9 32.07 29.13 11.31
C ASP A 9 32.12 28.82 9.81
N GLN A 10 32.80 27.74 9.38
CA GLN A 10 32.80 27.34 7.97
C GLN A 10 31.68 26.33 7.66
N PRO A 11 30.73 26.65 6.75
CA PRO A 11 29.77 25.64 6.30
C PRO A 11 30.49 24.47 5.61
N PRO A 12 29.99 23.23 5.77
CA PRO A 12 30.67 22.04 5.28
C PRO A 12 30.79 22.05 3.74
N ARG A 13 32.01 21.80 3.23
CA ARG A 13 32.34 21.73 1.79
C ARG A 13 31.66 20.58 1.03
N ARG A 14 30.97 19.65 1.69
CA ARG A 14 30.25 18.56 1.02
C ARG A 14 28.80 18.99 0.78
N LYS A 15 28.37 18.94 -0.49
CA LYS A 15 26.96 18.97 -0.89
C LYS A 15 26.16 18.13 0.11
N ARG A 16 25.18 18.74 0.79
CA ARG A 16 24.18 17.98 1.55
C ARG A 16 23.56 16.99 0.57
N THR A 17 23.81 15.70 0.78
CA THR A 17 23.03 14.67 0.11
C THR A 17 21.59 14.85 0.58
N LEU A 18 20.61 14.67 -0.32
CA LEU A 18 19.18 14.81 0.00
C LEU A 18 18.78 13.98 1.24
N ILE A 19 19.49 12.88 1.51
CA ILE A 19 19.33 12.06 2.70
C ILE A 19 20.70 11.87 3.38
N PRO A 20 20.86 12.18 4.68
CA PRO A 20 22.11 11.94 5.40
C PRO A 20 22.47 10.45 5.41
N SER A 21 23.75 10.13 5.36
CA SER A 21 24.27 8.77 5.62
C SER A 21 24.22 8.44 7.11
N ALA A 22 23.01 8.47 7.68
CA ALA A 22 22.68 8.17 9.06
C ALA A 22 21.99 6.80 9.15
N PRO A 23 21.90 6.17 10.34
CA PRO A 23 20.95 5.08 10.55
C PRO A 23 19.57 5.52 10.03
N ASP A 24 18.88 4.64 9.29
CA ASP A 24 17.59 4.88 8.61
C ASP A 24 17.65 5.52 7.21
N SER A 25 18.82 5.63 6.60
CA SER A 25 18.94 6.15 5.22
C SER A 25 18.06 5.43 4.21
N ALA A 26 17.95 4.10 4.30
CA ALA A 26 17.10 3.28 3.45
C ALA A 26 15.61 3.59 3.66
N ALA A 27 15.17 3.70 4.92
CA ALA A 27 13.77 4.03 5.24
C ALA A 27 13.36 5.39 4.68
N GLY A 28 14.24 6.40 4.79
CA GLY A 28 14.01 7.72 4.21
C GLY A 28 13.90 7.69 2.68
N LEU A 29 14.79 6.96 2.00
CA LEU A 29 14.75 6.82 0.54
C LEU A 29 13.46 6.14 0.07
N PHE A 30 13.06 5.04 0.71
CA PHE A 30 11.82 4.35 0.40
C PHE A 30 10.60 5.25 0.56
N LEU A 31 10.54 6.05 1.63
CA LEU A 31 9.43 6.97 1.86
C LEU A 31 9.35 8.08 0.80
N VAL A 32 10.49 8.66 0.42
CA VAL A 32 10.50 9.69 -0.65
C VAL A 32 10.04 9.11 -1.97
N VAL A 33 10.56 7.93 -2.35
CA VAL A 33 10.15 7.25 -3.58
C VAL A 33 8.68 6.84 -3.53
N ALA A 34 8.18 6.40 -2.38
CA ALA A 34 6.77 6.12 -2.18
C ALA A 34 5.91 7.36 -2.50
N ILE A 35 6.23 8.52 -1.93
CA ILE A 35 5.46 9.75 -2.16
C ILE A 35 5.43 10.14 -3.64
N LEU A 36 6.54 9.96 -4.37
CA LEU A 36 6.58 10.19 -5.81
C LEU A 36 5.66 9.21 -6.57
N TRP A 37 5.65 7.93 -6.18
CA TRP A 37 4.73 6.95 -6.74
C TRP A 37 3.27 7.23 -6.40
N LEU A 38 2.97 7.79 -5.24
CA LEU A 38 1.60 8.21 -4.91
C LEU A 38 1.10 9.28 -5.87
N LEU A 39 1.94 10.26 -6.22
CA LEU A 39 1.59 11.27 -7.21
C LEU A 39 1.41 10.67 -8.60
N ALA A 40 2.30 9.75 -8.99
CA ALA A 40 2.17 9.02 -10.25
C ALA A 40 0.87 8.19 -10.30
N ALA A 41 0.58 7.43 -9.24
CA ALA A 41 -0.65 6.66 -9.11
C ALA A 41 -1.89 7.56 -9.12
N ALA A 42 -1.88 8.69 -8.41
CA ALA A 42 -3.00 9.62 -8.42
C ALA A 42 -3.21 10.24 -9.81
N GLY A 43 -2.14 10.59 -10.52
CA GLY A 43 -2.21 11.05 -11.92
C GLY A 43 -2.79 9.99 -12.86
N LEU A 44 -2.34 8.74 -12.74
CA LEU A 44 -2.90 7.61 -13.49
C LEU A 44 -4.37 7.34 -13.12
N GLY A 45 -4.75 7.53 -11.86
CA GLY A 45 -6.14 7.40 -11.41
C GLY A 45 -7.04 8.48 -11.99
N ILE A 46 -6.58 9.73 -12.06
CA ILE A 46 -7.30 10.82 -12.74
C ILE A 46 -7.43 10.51 -14.23
N LEU A 47 -6.38 9.98 -14.87
CA LEU A 47 -6.40 9.58 -16.27
C LEU A 47 -7.38 8.41 -16.51
N ALA A 48 -7.43 7.43 -15.60
CA ALA A 48 -8.39 6.33 -15.61
C ALA A 48 -9.83 6.84 -15.49
N ALA A 49 -10.07 7.79 -14.59
CA ALA A 49 -11.37 8.40 -14.40
C ALA A 49 -11.78 9.23 -15.62
N GLY A 50 -10.84 9.98 -16.21
CA GLY A 50 -11.03 10.70 -17.46
C GLY A 50 -11.41 9.77 -18.61
N ALA A 51 -10.75 8.62 -18.72
CA ALA A 51 -11.06 7.61 -19.75
C ALA A 51 -12.46 7.00 -19.60
N ARG A 52 -13.02 6.98 -18.38
CA ARG A 52 -14.40 6.53 -18.12
C ARG A 52 -15.45 7.60 -18.42
N LEU A 53 -15.08 8.88 -18.30
CA LEU A 53 -15.95 10.01 -18.62
C LEU A 53 -15.98 10.32 -20.11
N PHE A 54 -14.83 10.21 -20.79
CA PHE A 54 -14.64 10.57 -22.19
C PHE A 54 -14.00 9.43 -22.98
N PRO A 55 -14.73 8.31 -23.19
CA PRO A 55 -14.17 7.10 -23.81
C PRO A 55 -13.73 7.29 -25.26
N ASP A 56 -14.31 8.25 -26.00
CA ASP A 56 -13.96 8.51 -27.40
C ASP A 56 -12.79 9.48 -27.57
N LEU A 57 -12.49 10.30 -26.56
CA LEU A 57 -11.40 11.28 -26.62
C LEU A 57 -10.04 10.71 -26.21
N LEU A 58 -10.01 9.66 -25.39
CA LEU A 58 -8.79 9.15 -24.75
C LEU A 58 -8.26 7.84 -25.34
N LYS A 59 -8.92 7.28 -26.36
CA LYS A 59 -8.38 6.17 -27.17
C LYS A 59 -7.36 6.72 -28.17
N VAL A 60 -6.13 6.90 -27.70
CA VAL A 60 -5.02 7.37 -28.54
C VAL A 60 -4.06 6.21 -28.74
N SER A 61 -3.99 5.73 -29.98
CA SER A 61 -3.00 4.77 -30.44
C SER A 61 -2.01 5.50 -31.33
N PHE A 62 -0.72 5.45 -31.00
CA PHE A 62 0.32 6.00 -31.87
C PHE A 62 1.45 5.00 -32.04
N SER A 63 1.98 4.94 -33.26
CA SER A 63 3.18 4.16 -33.57
C SER A 63 4.41 5.03 -33.32
N VAL A 64 5.38 4.53 -32.57
CA VAL A 64 6.64 5.26 -32.35
C VAL A 64 7.45 5.22 -33.66
N PRO A 65 7.76 6.37 -34.29
CA PRO A 65 8.43 6.43 -35.59
C PRO A 65 9.95 6.20 -35.46
N LEU A 66 10.34 5.09 -34.83
CA LEU A 66 11.74 4.66 -34.64
C LEU A 66 12.02 3.30 -35.30
N GLY A 67 11.22 2.91 -36.31
CA GLY A 67 11.45 1.69 -37.09
C GLY A 67 11.32 0.37 -36.30
N SER A 68 10.86 0.43 -35.04
CA SER A 68 10.79 -0.71 -34.12
C SER A 68 9.43 -1.42 -34.09
N GLY A 69 8.42 -0.92 -34.82
CA GLY A 69 7.07 -1.51 -34.84
C GLY A 69 6.34 -1.46 -33.50
N ILE A 70 6.78 -0.62 -32.56
CA ILE A 70 6.17 -0.48 -31.23
C ILE A 70 4.92 0.39 -31.35
N GLU A 71 3.75 -0.23 -31.17
CA GLU A 71 2.46 0.45 -31.02
C GLU A 71 2.18 0.71 -29.54
N VAL A 72 1.85 1.95 -29.21
CA VAL A 72 1.45 2.37 -27.88
C VAL A 72 -0.05 2.60 -27.87
N ASP A 73 -0.78 1.85 -27.04
CA ASP A 73 -2.23 1.94 -26.92
C ASP A 73 -2.60 2.51 -25.55
N ILE A 74 -3.14 3.73 -25.52
CA ILE A 74 -3.71 4.32 -24.31
C ILE A 74 -5.21 3.99 -24.29
N THR A 75 -5.57 2.92 -23.61
CA THR A 75 -6.97 2.47 -23.46
C THR A 75 -7.26 2.12 -22.00
N ARG A 76 -8.54 2.09 -21.59
CA ARG A 76 -8.96 1.68 -20.24
C ARG A 76 -8.30 0.38 -19.77
N THR A 77 -8.14 -0.59 -20.67
CA THR A 77 -7.49 -1.88 -20.43
C THR A 77 -6.03 -1.78 -20.02
N THR A 78 -5.33 -0.70 -20.40
CA THR A 78 -3.92 -0.45 -20.03
C THR A 78 -3.81 0.48 -18.82
N ILE A 79 -4.72 1.46 -18.71
CA ILE A 79 -4.67 2.49 -17.66
C ILE A 79 -5.12 1.94 -16.31
N ASP A 80 -6.21 1.16 -16.27
CA ASP A 80 -6.76 0.63 -15.01
C ASP A 80 -5.72 -0.26 -14.29
N PRO A 81 -5.04 -1.21 -14.97
CA PRO A 81 -3.93 -1.94 -14.36
C PRO A 81 -2.73 -1.08 -13.98
N ALA A 82 -2.32 -0.13 -14.83
CA ALA A 82 -1.21 0.77 -14.52
C ALA A 82 -1.49 1.61 -13.25
N PHE A 83 -2.73 2.06 -13.05
CA PHE A 83 -3.17 2.74 -11.84
C PHE A 83 -3.05 1.83 -10.61
N VAL A 84 -3.60 0.61 -10.69
CA VAL A 84 -3.58 -0.35 -9.57
C VAL A 84 -2.14 -0.75 -9.23
N ASP A 85 -1.30 -1.01 -10.22
CA ASP A 85 0.11 -1.39 -10.02
C ASP A 85 0.92 -0.22 -9.44
N ALA A 86 0.74 1.00 -9.95
CA ALA A 86 1.39 2.18 -9.38
C ALA A 86 0.95 2.43 -7.93
N LEU A 87 -0.32 2.17 -7.61
CA LEU A 87 -0.84 2.36 -6.27
C LEU A 87 -0.32 1.27 -5.30
N VAL A 88 -0.42 0.00 -5.68
CA VAL A 88 -0.06 -1.14 -4.83
C VAL A 88 1.45 -1.32 -4.77
N PHE A 89 2.12 -1.51 -5.91
CA PHE A 89 3.56 -1.76 -5.98
C PHE A 89 4.40 -0.49 -5.89
N GLY A 90 3.88 0.64 -6.36
CA GLY A 90 4.56 1.93 -6.28
C GLY A 90 4.39 2.55 -4.91
N TRP A 91 3.19 3.05 -4.59
CA TRP A 91 2.97 3.78 -3.34
C TRP A 91 3.04 2.87 -2.10
N LEU A 92 2.11 1.93 -1.98
CA LEU A 92 1.90 1.18 -0.73
C LEU A 92 3.07 0.25 -0.41
N THR A 93 3.64 -0.41 -1.42
CA THR A 93 4.78 -1.31 -1.23
C THR A 93 6.06 -0.56 -0.86
N ASN A 94 6.37 0.59 -1.48
CA ASN A 94 7.53 1.39 -1.05
C ASN A 94 7.31 2.00 0.34
N ALA A 95 6.09 2.43 0.67
CA ALA A 95 5.77 2.91 2.02
C ALA A 95 5.94 1.78 3.06
N ALA A 96 5.50 0.57 2.74
CA ALA A 96 5.70 -0.63 3.56
C ALA A 96 7.19 -0.99 3.71
N PHE A 97 7.99 -0.98 2.65
CA PHE A 97 9.44 -1.20 2.75
C PHE A 97 10.13 -0.14 3.61
N GLY A 98 9.70 1.12 3.51
CA GLY A 98 10.14 2.19 4.40
C GLY A 98 9.77 1.92 5.86
N ALA A 99 8.54 1.45 6.12
CA ALA A 99 8.07 1.05 7.43
C ALA A 99 8.89 -0.10 8.02
N ILE A 100 9.16 -1.13 7.23
CA ILE A 100 9.97 -2.27 7.64
C ILE A 100 11.40 -1.82 7.99
N CYS A 101 12.05 -1.06 7.12
CA CYS A 101 13.40 -0.57 7.35
C CYS A 101 13.50 0.33 8.60
N PHE A 102 12.45 1.11 8.90
CA PHE A 102 12.41 1.98 10.09
C PHE A 102 12.06 1.23 11.37
N MET A 103 11.05 0.36 11.33
CA MET A 103 10.49 -0.28 12.52
C MET A 103 11.31 -1.49 12.98
N THR A 104 11.86 -2.28 12.05
CA THR A 104 12.60 -3.51 12.40
C THR A 104 13.76 -3.23 13.36
N PRO A 105 14.68 -2.29 13.09
CA PRO A 105 15.77 -1.98 14.03
C PRO A 105 15.29 -1.52 15.41
N ARG A 106 14.18 -0.76 15.45
CA ARG A 106 13.62 -0.18 16.67
C ARG A 106 12.87 -1.20 17.54
N LEU A 107 12.33 -2.25 16.92
CA LEU A 107 11.60 -3.31 17.60
C LEU A 107 12.52 -4.45 18.02
N THR A 108 13.60 -4.71 17.28
CA THR A 108 14.58 -5.74 17.64
C THR A 108 15.71 -5.20 18.53
N GLY A 109 15.89 -3.88 18.61
CA GLY A 109 17.01 -3.26 19.32
C GLY A 109 18.36 -3.43 18.61
N MET A 110 18.36 -3.92 17.37
CA MET A 110 19.56 -4.17 16.57
C MET A 110 19.64 -3.22 15.39
N ARG A 111 20.84 -3.00 14.84
CA ARG A 111 20.97 -2.29 13.56
C ARG A 111 20.42 -3.14 12.41
N LEU A 112 19.90 -2.48 11.39
CA LEU A 112 19.49 -3.14 10.15
C LEU A 112 20.69 -3.88 9.55
N ALA A 113 20.49 -5.11 9.05
CA ALA A 113 21.58 -5.96 8.59
C ALA A 113 22.46 -5.32 7.51
N SER A 114 21.87 -4.56 6.58
CA SER A 114 22.61 -3.77 5.59
C SER A 114 21.72 -2.74 4.89
N ASP A 115 22.00 -1.45 5.13
CA ASP A 115 21.35 -0.35 4.42
C ASP A 115 21.66 -0.37 2.91
N ARG A 116 22.86 -0.83 2.52
CA ARG A 116 23.26 -0.89 1.11
C ARG A 116 22.45 -1.93 0.34
N LEU A 117 22.19 -3.09 0.95
CA LEU A 117 21.35 -4.12 0.33
C LEU A 117 19.90 -3.65 0.23
N ALA A 118 19.39 -2.94 1.25
CA ALA A 118 18.07 -2.34 1.20
C ALA A 118 17.95 -1.30 0.07
N ASN A 119 18.99 -0.46 -0.13
CA ASN A 119 19.03 0.52 -1.21
C ASN A 119 19.16 -0.13 -2.61
N LEU A 120 19.86 -1.25 -2.72
CA LEU A 120 19.89 -2.04 -3.95
C LEU A 120 18.50 -2.60 -4.25
N GLY A 121 17.78 -3.06 -3.21
CA GLY A 121 16.39 -3.48 -3.32
C GLY A 121 15.47 -2.35 -3.78
N LEU A 122 15.63 -1.15 -3.22
CA LEU A 122 14.93 0.06 -3.65
C LEU A 122 15.17 0.34 -5.14
N ALA A 123 16.43 0.33 -5.59
CA ALA A 123 16.77 0.61 -6.97
C ALA A 123 16.20 -0.46 -7.93
N ALA A 124 16.41 -1.74 -7.62
CA ALA A 124 15.92 -2.84 -8.46
C ALA A 124 14.39 -2.86 -8.54
N TRP A 125 13.69 -2.73 -7.40
CA TRP A 125 12.23 -2.72 -7.34
C TRP A 125 11.64 -1.56 -8.15
N ASN A 126 12.14 -0.34 -7.94
CA ASN A 126 11.57 0.85 -8.58
C ASN A 126 11.93 0.96 -10.06
N LEU A 127 13.12 0.49 -10.47
CA LEU A 127 13.48 0.40 -11.88
C LEU A 127 12.61 -0.64 -12.60
N ALA A 128 12.40 -1.80 -11.97
CA ALA A 128 11.49 -2.81 -12.52
C ALA A 128 10.06 -2.28 -12.61
N LEU A 129 9.55 -1.62 -11.57
CA LEU A 129 8.20 -1.09 -11.59
C LEU A 129 8.00 0.00 -12.64
N ALA A 130 8.95 0.94 -12.77
CA ALA A 130 8.91 1.98 -13.79
C ALA A 130 8.95 1.38 -15.21
N ALA A 131 9.82 0.40 -15.43
CA ALA A 131 9.88 -0.32 -16.70
C ALA A 131 8.59 -1.12 -16.96
N GLY A 132 8.05 -1.78 -15.94
CA GLY A 132 6.82 -2.56 -16.01
C GLY A 132 5.63 -1.71 -16.43
N ILE A 133 5.37 -0.61 -15.71
CA ILE A 133 4.27 0.32 -16.02
C ILE A 133 4.44 0.94 -17.42
N ALA A 134 5.67 1.31 -17.81
CA ALA A 134 5.92 1.84 -19.16
C ALA A 134 5.61 0.80 -20.25
N LEU A 135 5.94 -0.47 -20.00
CA LEU A 135 5.67 -1.57 -20.93
C LEU A 135 4.20 -1.96 -20.99
N LEU A 136 3.37 -1.65 -19.99
CA LEU A 136 1.92 -1.91 -20.06
C LEU A 136 1.23 -1.14 -21.19
N TYR A 137 1.76 0.02 -21.55
CA TYR A 137 1.24 0.80 -22.67
C TYR A 137 1.70 0.30 -24.04
N VAL A 138 2.67 -0.63 -24.08
CA VAL A 138 3.15 -1.25 -25.32
C VAL A 138 2.23 -2.41 -25.67
N LYS A 139 1.65 -2.36 -26.86
CA LYS A 139 0.72 -3.37 -27.35
C LYS A 139 1.37 -4.75 -27.39
N GLY A 140 0.71 -5.74 -26.77
CA GLY A 140 1.17 -7.13 -26.71
C GLY A 140 2.22 -7.43 -25.64
N ALA A 141 2.66 -6.44 -24.85
CA ALA A 141 3.59 -6.65 -23.75
C ALA A 141 2.89 -6.97 -22.40
N SER A 142 1.57 -6.82 -22.32
CA SER A 142 0.77 -6.96 -21.10
C SER A 142 0.29 -8.40 -20.85
N GLY A 143 0.29 -8.82 -19.58
CA GLY A 143 -0.23 -10.12 -19.12
C GLY A 143 -1.76 -10.17 -18.87
N LEU A 144 -2.20 -11.15 -18.08
CA LEU A 144 -3.60 -11.57 -17.92
C LEU A 144 -4.51 -10.62 -17.10
N GLY A 145 -3.94 -9.69 -16.33
CA GLY A 145 -4.68 -8.74 -15.50
C GLY A 145 -3.82 -8.09 -14.40
N SER A 146 -4.32 -7.00 -13.81
CA SER A 146 -3.58 -6.13 -12.87
C SER A 146 -2.84 -6.90 -11.78
N LEU A 147 -1.68 -6.41 -11.34
CA LEU A 147 -0.75 -7.03 -10.39
C LEU A 147 0.04 -8.25 -10.92
N ALA A 148 -0.22 -8.73 -12.15
CA ALA A 148 0.50 -9.84 -12.77
C ALA A 148 1.03 -9.53 -14.18
N GLU A 149 0.91 -8.30 -14.66
CA GLU A 149 1.06 -7.97 -16.08
C GLU A 149 2.51 -7.78 -16.55
N PHE A 150 3.48 -7.68 -15.63
CA PHE A 150 4.85 -7.37 -16.02
C PHE A 150 5.53 -8.48 -16.83
N PRO A 151 6.30 -8.12 -17.88
CA PRO A 151 7.11 -9.07 -18.62
C PRO A 151 8.14 -9.80 -17.75
N LEU A 152 8.54 -11.01 -18.16
CA LEU A 152 9.44 -11.86 -17.37
C LEU A 152 10.78 -11.20 -16.99
N PRO A 153 11.48 -10.45 -17.87
CA PRO A 153 12.71 -9.75 -17.49
C PRO A 153 12.49 -8.71 -16.39
N VAL A 154 11.38 -7.99 -16.46
CA VAL A 154 10.98 -7.00 -15.45
C VAL A 154 10.66 -7.69 -14.13
N LYS A 155 9.91 -8.82 -14.18
CA LYS A 155 9.64 -9.64 -13.00
C LYS A 155 10.93 -10.16 -12.36
N GLY A 156 11.92 -10.58 -13.15
CA GLY A 156 13.23 -11.02 -12.65
C GLY A 156 13.96 -9.92 -11.85
N LEU A 157 13.98 -8.69 -12.38
CA LEU A 157 14.57 -7.54 -11.68
C LEU A 157 13.78 -7.18 -10.41
N ALA A 158 12.45 -7.21 -10.47
CA ALA A 158 11.59 -6.98 -9.31
C ALA A 158 11.82 -8.05 -8.22
N LEU A 159 11.92 -9.33 -8.59
CA LEU A 159 12.24 -10.44 -7.68
C LEU A 159 13.60 -10.25 -7.01
N LEU A 160 14.61 -9.78 -7.73
CA LEU A 160 15.90 -9.42 -7.14
C LEU A 160 15.74 -8.32 -6.08
N GLY A 161 14.92 -7.30 -6.38
CA GLY A 161 14.52 -6.28 -5.41
C GLY A 161 13.88 -6.89 -4.16
N LEU A 162 12.88 -7.75 -4.33
CA LEU A 162 12.18 -8.43 -3.23
C LEU A 162 13.09 -9.32 -2.39
N LEU A 163 13.99 -10.08 -3.03
CA LEU A 163 14.94 -10.97 -2.37
C LEU A 163 15.90 -10.18 -1.47
N THR A 164 16.36 -9.02 -1.93
CA THR A 164 17.30 -8.20 -1.15
C THR A 164 16.63 -7.57 0.07
N VAL A 165 15.40 -7.05 -0.07
CA VAL A 165 14.61 -6.51 1.05
C VAL A 165 14.25 -7.62 2.05
N ASN A 166 13.79 -8.78 1.56
CA ASN A 166 13.54 -9.96 2.40
C ASN A 166 14.81 -10.38 3.15
N GLY A 167 15.94 -10.49 2.45
CA GLY A 167 17.21 -10.88 3.04
C GLY A 167 17.66 -9.93 4.15
N VAL A 168 17.48 -8.62 3.98
CA VAL A 168 17.79 -7.63 5.01
C VAL A 168 16.86 -7.78 6.22
N PHE A 169 15.56 -7.94 6.00
CA PHE A 169 14.59 -8.13 7.08
C PHE A 169 14.86 -9.40 7.89
N TRP A 170 14.92 -10.56 7.22
CA TRP A 170 15.09 -11.85 7.87
C TRP A 170 16.46 -11.97 8.54
N ARG A 171 17.54 -11.46 7.94
CA ARG A 171 18.86 -11.43 8.59
C ARG A 171 18.87 -10.56 9.85
N THR A 172 18.02 -9.54 9.92
CA THR A 172 17.85 -8.71 11.12
C THR A 172 16.95 -9.39 12.15
N LEU A 173 15.97 -10.19 11.73
CA LEU A 173 14.98 -10.81 12.63
C LEU A 173 15.44 -12.17 13.21
N LEU A 174 16.03 -13.04 12.38
CA LEU A 174 16.39 -14.42 12.73
C LEU A 174 17.29 -14.56 13.98
N PRO A 175 18.20 -13.62 14.31
CA PRO A 175 18.99 -13.73 15.55
C PRO A 175 18.17 -13.55 16.84
N ILE A 176 16.94 -13.03 16.76
CA ILE A 176 16.08 -12.79 17.92
C ILE A 176 15.43 -14.10 18.36
N ARG A 177 15.67 -14.50 19.63
CA ARG A 177 15.17 -15.76 20.21
C ARG A 177 13.77 -15.65 20.82
N ALA A 178 13.33 -14.44 21.15
CA ALA A 178 12.00 -14.20 21.70
C ALA A 178 10.95 -14.07 20.58
N LEU A 179 9.67 -14.30 20.92
CA LEU A 179 8.58 -14.05 19.98
C LEU A 179 8.62 -12.57 19.55
N PRO A 180 8.74 -12.27 18.25
CA PRO A 180 8.87 -10.90 17.80
C PRO A 180 7.55 -10.16 17.98
N TYR A 181 7.64 -8.83 18.10
CA TYR A 181 6.46 -7.98 18.23
C TYR A 181 5.49 -8.17 17.06
N ILE A 182 4.18 -8.03 17.30
CA ILE A 182 3.13 -8.37 16.34
C ILE A 182 3.31 -7.67 14.97
N SER A 183 3.81 -6.43 14.95
CA SER A 183 4.12 -5.73 13.69
C SER A 183 5.12 -6.48 12.82
N LEU A 184 6.15 -7.08 13.41
CA LEU A 184 7.18 -7.84 12.69
C LEU A 184 6.63 -9.16 12.15
N LEU A 185 5.64 -9.77 12.81
CA LEU A 185 4.97 -10.97 12.30
C LEU A 185 4.17 -10.64 11.04
N TYR A 186 3.39 -9.56 11.06
CA TYR A 186 2.68 -9.08 9.88
C TYR A 186 3.63 -8.73 8.73
N PHE A 187 4.72 -8.01 9.00
CA PHE A 187 5.72 -7.68 7.98
C PHE A 187 6.43 -8.92 7.43
N GLY A 188 6.80 -9.87 8.28
CA GLY A 188 7.49 -11.10 7.88
C GLY A 188 6.64 -11.96 6.96
N ILE A 189 5.41 -12.26 7.37
CA ILE A 189 4.47 -13.01 6.53
C ILE A 189 4.14 -12.23 5.25
N GLY A 190 3.90 -10.93 5.34
CA GLY A 190 3.65 -10.10 4.17
C GLY A 190 4.79 -10.13 3.16
N LEU A 191 6.05 -10.02 3.60
CA LEU A 191 7.22 -10.05 2.72
C LEU A 191 7.40 -11.39 2.02
N LEU A 192 7.19 -12.49 2.75
CA LEU A 192 7.24 -13.84 2.17
C LEU A 192 6.09 -14.07 1.20
N ALA A 193 4.88 -13.62 1.54
CA ALA A 193 3.72 -13.71 0.69
C ALA A 193 3.90 -12.88 -0.59
N LEU A 194 4.42 -11.65 -0.49
CA LEU A 194 4.72 -10.83 -1.67
C LEU A 194 5.74 -11.54 -2.57
N LEU A 195 6.83 -12.06 -2.00
CA LEU A 195 7.84 -12.80 -2.76
C LEU A 195 7.25 -14.03 -3.46
N GLY A 196 6.50 -14.85 -2.73
CA GLY A 196 5.90 -16.08 -3.24
C GLY A 196 4.81 -15.84 -4.28
N LEU A 197 3.89 -14.91 -4.01
CA LEU A 197 2.78 -14.59 -4.92
C LEU A 197 3.28 -13.89 -6.19
N PHE A 198 4.29 -13.02 -6.08
CA PHE A 198 4.92 -12.41 -7.24
C PHE A 198 5.69 -13.42 -8.08
N ALA A 199 6.34 -14.41 -7.45
CA ALA A 199 6.95 -15.53 -8.18
C ALA A 199 5.88 -16.41 -8.85
N LEU A 200 4.77 -16.69 -8.18
CA LEU A 200 3.64 -17.43 -8.75
C LEU A 200 3.04 -16.72 -9.97
N SER A 201 2.94 -15.39 -9.94
CA SER A 201 2.40 -14.61 -11.07
C SER A 201 3.31 -14.64 -12.31
N ALA A 202 4.54 -15.12 -12.19
CA ALA A 202 5.45 -15.33 -13.32
C ALA A 202 5.16 -16.63 -14.09
N ILE A 203 4.48 -17.61 -13.49
CA ILE A 203 4.28 -18.96 -14.05
C ILE A 203 3.60 -18.93 -15.43
N PRO A 204 2.49 -18.19 -15.65
CA PRO A 204 1.83 -18.16 -16.97
C PRO A 204 2.71 -17.62 -18.10
N GLY A 205 3.76 -16.85 -17.77
CA GLY A 205 4.73 -16.35 -18.73
C GLY A 205 5.80 -17.38 -19.14
N VAL A 206 5.84 -18.54 -18.48
CA VAL A 206 6.81 -19.62 -18.74
C VAL A 206 6.08 -20.88 -19.23
N ILE A 207 4.95 -21.22 -18.61
CA ILE A 207 4.15 -22.40 -18.92
C ILE A 207 2.68 -21.97 -18.92
N SER A 208 1.95 -22.25 -20.01
CA SER A 208 0.50 -22.03 -20.01
C SER A 208 -0.20 -23.18 -19.27
N LEU A 209 -1.07 -22.84 -18.33
CA LEU A 209 -1.89 -23.81 -17.57
C LEU A 209 -3.27 -24.01 -18.21
N GLY A 210 -3.53 -23.33 -19.33
CA GLY A 210 -4.85 -23.16 -19.94
C GLY A 210 -5.54 -21.89 -19.44
N SER A 211 -6.36 -21.27 -20.31
CA SER A 211 -6.94 -19.93 -20.08
C SER A 211 -7.67 -19.79 -18.74
N THR A 212 -8.47 -20.79 -18.34
CA THR A 212 -9.21 -20.77 -17.07
C THR A 212 -8.28 -20.88 -15.85
N ASN A 213 -7.26 -21.74 -15.92
CA ASN A 213 -6.32 -21.91 -14.81
C ASN A 213 -5.39 -20.71 -14.67
N ASP A 214 -4.96 -20.12 -15.79
CA ASP A 214 -4.16 -18.90 -15.82
C ASP A 214 -4.94 -17.71 -15.18
N GLN A 215 -6.23 -17.60 -15.45
CA GLN A 215 -7.11 -16.60 -14.80
C GLN A 215 -7.35 -16.88 -13.32
N LEU A 216 -7.53 -18.15 -12.93
CA LEU A 216 -7.66 -18.53 -11.52
C LEU A 216 -6.40 -18.19 -10.72
N LEU A 217 -5.24 -18.50 -11.27
CA LEU A 217 -3.95 -18.17 -10.67
C LEU A 217 -3.76 -16.64 -10.55
N TRP A 218 -4.15 -15.89 -11.59
CA TRP A 218 -4.16 -14.42 -11.51
C TRP A 218 -5.06 -13.93 -10.37
N ALA A 219 -6.31 -14.37 -10.28
CA ALA A 219 -7.23 -13.90 -9.26
C ALA A 219 -6.75 -14.25 -7.84
N PHE A 220 -6.20 -15.45 -7.65
CA PHE A 220 -5.58 -15.88 -6.41
C PHE A 220 -4.39 -14.99 -6.03
N THR A 221 -3.48 -14.73 -6.97
CA THR A 221 -2.28 -13.91 -6.72
C THR A 221 -2.64 -12.44 -6.45
N ALA A 222 -3.52 -11.84 -7.25
CA ALA A 222 -3.98 -10.46 -7.07
C ALA A 222 -4.66 -10.25 -5.71
N ARG A 223 -5.63 -11.12 -5.34
CA ARG A 223 -6.29 -11.06 -4.03
C ARG A 223 -5.31 -11.35 -2.90
N GLY A 224 -4.43 -12.33 -3.08
CA GLY A 224 -3.39 -12.65 -2.12
C GLY A 224 -2.46 -11.47 -1.83
N ILE A 225 -2.03 -10.71 -2.85
CA ILE A 225 -1.16 -9.54 -2.66
C ILE A 225 -1.89 -8.46 -1.84
N ILE A 226 -3.17 -8.19 -2.13
CA ILE A 226 -3.95 -7.21 -1.37
C ILE A 226 -4.12 -7.66 0.08
N THR A 227 -4.50 -8.91 0.33
CA THR A 227 -4.82 -9.41 1.67
C THR A 227 -3.59 -9.74 2.51
N TYR A 228 -2.58 -10.40 1.94
CA TYR A 228 -1.38 -10.77 2.67
C TYR A 228 -0.35 -9.66 2.76
N TRP A 229 -0.09 -8.96 1.65
CA TRP A 229 0.96 -7.95 1.61
C TRP A 229 0.43 -6.58 2.03
N VAL A 230 -0.57 -6.03 1.33
CA VAL A 230 -1.02 -4.66 1.60
C VAL A 230 -1.69 -4.55 2.96
N LEU A 231 -2.71 -5.36 3.24
CA LEU A 231 -3.38 -5.34 4.54
C LEU A 231 -2.44 -5.76 5.67
N GLY A 232 -1.62 -6.80 5.46
CA GLY A 232 -0.64 -7.24 6.44
C GLY A 232 0.36 -6.13 6.82
N SER A 233 1.00 -5.50 5.83
CA SER A 233 1.94 -4.39 6.08
C SER A 233 1.24 -3.16 6.69
N THR A 234 0.00 -2.88 6.30
CA THR A 234 -0.82 -1.81 6.87
C THR A 234 -1.09 -2.04 8.35
N LEU A 235 -1.56 -3.24 8.73
CA LEU A 235 -1.77 -3.61 10.13
C LEU A 235 -0.45 -3.59 10.91
N GLY A 236 0.63 -4.09 10.31
CA GLY A 236 1.97 -4.03 10.91
C GLY A 236 2.39 -2.61 11.27
N ALA A 237 2.15 -1.65 10.38
CA ALA A 237 2.41 -0.23 10.62
C ALA A 237 1.51 0.34 11.73
N LEU A 238 0.21 0.04 11.72
CA LEU A 238 -0.75 0.54 12.73
C LEU A 238 -0.47 0.01 14.14
N TYR A 239 -0.13 -1.29 14.25
CA TYR A 239 0.28 -1.90 15.52
C TYR A 239 1.55 -1.29 16.11
N TYR A 240 2.39 -0.64 15.30
CA TYR A 240 3.54 0.11 15.79
C TYR A 240 3.16 1.54 16.14
N VAL A 241 2.50 2.24 15.21
CA VAL A 241 2.26 3.68 15.29
C VAL A 241 1.30 4.04 16.43
N ILE A 242 0.19 3.31 16.56
CA ILE A 242 -0.85 3.64 17.55
C ILE A 242 -0.29 3.57 18.99
N PRO A 243 0.28 2.45 19.47
CA PRO A 243 0.84 2.41 20.83
C PRO A 243 1.99 3.40 21.03
N ARG A 244 2.81 3.64 20.01
CA ARG A 244 3.95 4.56 20.11
C ARG A 244 3.53 6.00 20.29
N VAL A 245 2.53 6.47 19.54
CA VAL A 245 2.09 7.87 19.63
C VAL A 245 1.18 8.08 20.83
N THR A 246 0.31 7.12 21.14
CA THR A 246 -0.47 7.20 22.38
C THR A 246 0.41 6.99 23.60
N ARG A 247 1.62 6.41 23.52
CA ARG A 247 2.41 6.01 24.70
C ARG A 247 1.63 5.12 25.67
N ASN A 248 0.64 4.39 25.16
CA ASN A 248 -0.08 3.36 25.90
C ASN A 248 0.54 1.99 25.56
N PRO A 249 0.56 1.04 26.51
CA PRO A 249 0.86 -0.34 26.17
C PRO A 249 -0.20 -0.88 25.21
N LEU A 250 0.20 -1.83 24.36
CA LEU A 250 -0.75 -2.56 23.52
C LEU A 250 -1.78 -3.26 24.42
N TYR A 251 -3.06 -3.09 24.12
CA TYR A 251 -4.14 -3.54 25.00
C TYR A 251 -4.06 -5.04 25.33
N SER A 252 -3.95 -5.91 24.33
CA SER A 252 -3.76 -7.35 24.56
C SER A 252 -2.87 -7.99 23.50
N GLY A 253 -1.75 -8.57 23.94
CA GLY A 253 -0.86 -9.35 23.07
C GLY A 253 -1.53 -10.64 22.56
N GLY A 254 -2.29 -11.33 23.40
CA GLY A 254 -3.03 -12.54 23.02
C GLY A 254 -4.10 -12.25 21.96
N LEU A 255 -4.83 -11.15 22.12
CA LEU A 255 -5.83 -10.73 21.12
C LEU A 255 -5.17 -10.33 19.79
N ALA A 256 -3.98 -9.73 19.85
CA ALA A 256 -3.19 -9.40 18.66
C ALA A 256 -2.76 -10.66 17.89
N LEU A 257 -2.30 -11.69 18.61
CA LEU A 257 -1.91 -12.97 18.03
C LEU A 257 -3.13 -13.71 17.46
N LEU A 258 -4.27 -13.70 18.15
CA LEU A 258 -5.49 -14.32 17.65
C LEU A 258 -5.98 -13.65 16.36
N ALA A 259 -5.93 -12.32 16.29
CA ALA A 259 -6.23 -11.57 15.08
C ALA A 259 -5.26 -11.93 13.94
N PHE A 260 -3.96 -12.01 14.23
CA PHE A 260 -2.93 -12.36 13.25
C PHE A 260 -3.09 -13.79 12.70
N PHE A 261 -3.27 -14.79 13.56
CA PHE A 261 -3.45 -16.17 13.09
C PHE A 261 -4.78 -16.38 12.38
N GLY A 262 -5.86 -15.73 12.85
CA GLY A 262 -7.14 -15.74 12.14
C GLY A 262 -7.03 -15.12 10.75
N TRP A 263 -6.34 -13.97 10.64
CA TRP A 263 -6.04 -13.36 9.35
C TRP A 263 -5.23 -14.30 8.46
N LEU A 264 -4.14 -14.89 8.97
CA LEU A 264 -3.29 -15.80 8.21
C LEU A 264 -4.06 -17.02 7.67
N ALA A 265 -4.94 -17.60 8.49
CA ALA A 265 -5.75 -18.77 8.14
C ALA A 265 -6.80 -18.45 7.07
N PHE A 266 -7.53 -17.34 7.20
CA PHE A 266 -8.64 -17.04 6.30
C PHE A 266 -8.25 -16.21 5.07
N ALA A 267 -7.11 -15.52 5.09
CA ALA A 267 -6.62 -14.74 3.96
C ALA A 267 -6.42 -15.60 2.71
N GLY A 268 -5.81 -16.78 2.86
CA GLY A 268 -5.57 -17.72 1.77
C GLY A 268 -6.87 -18.29 1.24
N LEU A 269 -7.81 -18.62 2.13
CA LEU A 269 -9.14 -19.08 1.74
C LEU A 269 -9.88 -18.01 0.93
N SER A 270 -9.83 -16.74 1.36
CA SER A 270 -10.44 -15.63 0.62
C SER A 270 -9.85 -15.42 -0.79
N ALA A 271 -8.57 -15.75 -0.98
CA ALA A 271 -7.90 -15.64 -2.28
C ALA A 271 -8.38 -16.70 -3.29
N ILE A 272 -8.81 -17.87 -2.82
CA ILE A 272 -9.22 -18.99 -3.68
C ILE A 272 -10.48 -18.67 -4.51
N GLY A 273 -11.44 -17.92 -3.96
CA GLY A 273 -12.70 -17.59 -4.64
C GLY A 273 -12.76 -16.17 -5.19
N ALA A 274 -11.62 -15.54 -5.45
CA ALA A 274 -11.57 -14.19 -5.97
C ALA A 274 -12.12 -14.07 -7.41
N LEU A 275 -12.03 -15.15 -8.20
CA LEU A 275 -12.59 -15.20 -9.56
C LEU A 275 -14.03 -15.69 -9.51
N VAL A 276 -14.93 -14.90 -10.08
CA VAL A 276 -16.35 -15.23 -10.23
C VAL A 276 -16.63 -15.42 -11.71
N ASP A 277 -16.31 -16.61 -12.21
CA ASP A 277 -16.56 -17.00 -13.60
C ASP A 277 -17.37 -18.31 -13.62
N PRO A 278 -18.38 -18.46 -14.52
CA PRO A 278 -19.14 -19.70 -14.68
C PRO A 278 -18.28 -20.94 -14.93
N SER A 279 -17.08 -20.77 -15.48
CA SER A 279 -16.12 -21.83 -15.78
C SER A 279 -15.42 -22.40 -14.53
N VAL A 280 -15.54 -21.72 -13.39
CA VAL A 280 -14.88 -22.11 -12.14
C VAL A 280 -15.80 -23.06 -11.34
N PRO A 281 -15.27 -24.18 -10.80
CA PRO A 281 -16.04 -25.05 -9.92
C PRO A 281 -16.71 -24.30 -8.77
N TYR A 282 -18.01 -24.53 -8.61
CA TYR A 282 -18.83 -23.88 -7.58
C TYR A 282 -18.29 -24.01 -6.15
N VAL A 283 -17.63 -25.14 -5.84
CA VAL A 283 -17.02 -25.35 -4.52
C VAL A 283 -15.91 -24.34 -4.24
N ILE A 284 -15.10 -24.00 -5.25
CA ILE A 284 -13.98 -23.07 -5.14
C ILE A 284 -14.47 -21.65 -4.84
N THR A 285 -15.47 -21.17 -5.59
CA THR A 285 -16.03 -19.83 -5.37
C THR A 285 -16.73 -19.74 -4.01
N SER A 286 -17.46 -20.79 -3.61
CA SER A 286 -18.15 -20.85 -2.32
C SER A 286 -17.20 -20.85 -1.13
N LEU A 287 -16.09 -21.57 -1.22
CA LEU A 287 -15.05 -21.58 -0.19
C LEU A 287 -14.40 -20.20 -0.04
N GLY A 288 -14.12 -19.49 -1.15
CA GLY A 288 -13.57 -18.14 -1.06
C GLY A 288 -14.54 -17.09 -0.55
N GLN A 289 -15.84 -17.23 -0.86
CA GLN A 289 -16.89 -16.41 -0.24
C GLN A 289 -16.92 -16.63 1.28
N ALA A 290 -16.91 -17.89 1.72
CA ALA A 290 -16.86 -18.22 3.15
C ALA A 290 -15.59 -17.68 3.82
N GLY A 291 -14.42 -17.82 3.18
CA GLY A 291 -13.17 -17.25 3.67
C GLY A 291 -13.21 -15.74 3.84
N THR A 292 -13.83 -15.03 2.90
CA THR A 292 -14.02 -13.57 2.97
C THR A 292 -14.93 -13.19 4.15
N LEU A 293 -16.01 -13.94 4.41
CA LEU A 293 -16.86 -13.71 5.58
C LEU A 293 -16.13 -14.01 6.89
N LEU A 294 -15.34 -15.09 6.93
CA LEU A 294 -14.58 -15.50 8.12
C LEU A 294 -13.47 -14.50 8.46
N LEU A 295 -12.92 -13.78 7.48
CA LEU A 295 -11.96 -12.68 7.70
C LEU A 295 -12.54 -11.52 8.54
N LEU A 296 -13.85 -11.42 8.70
CA LEU A 296 -14.44 -10.44 9.60
C LEU A 296 -13.99 -10.64 11.04
N ALA A 297 -13.97 -11.89 11.53
CA ALA A 297 -13.60 -12.20 12.91
C ALA A 297 -12.21 -11.65 13.29
N PRO A 298 -11.11 -11.98 12.59
CA PRO A 298 -9.80 -11.40 12.89
C PRO A 298 -9.75 -9.88 12.67
N THR A 299 -10.53 -9.34 11.74
CA THR A 299 -10.61 -7.88 11.51
C THR A 299 -11.22 -7.16 12.72
N PHE A 300 -12.32 -7.66 13.28
CA PHE A 300 -12.92 -7.12 14.50
C PHE A 300 -11.97 -7.23 15.70
N LEU A 301 -11.25 -8.35 15.83
CA LEU A 301 -10.25 -8.51 16.87
C LEU A 301 -9.11 -7.49 16.73
N ALA A 302 -8.60 -7.29 15.52
CA ALA A 302 -7.55 -6.30 15.27
C ALA A 302 -8.03 -4.88 15.60
N LEU A 303 -9.22 -4.52 15.12
CA LEU A 303 -9.87 -3.24 15.38
C LEU A 303 -10.05 -2.99 16.88
N ALA A 304 -10.64 -3.94 17.59
CA ALA A 304 -10.87 -3.84 19.02
C ALA A 304 -9.56 -3.64 19.78
N ASN A 305 -8.49 -4.34 19.39
CA ASN A 305 -7.18 -4.18 20.02
C ASN A 305 -6.60 -2.77 19.83
N LEU A 306 -6.61 -2.29 18.58
CA LEU A 306 -6.02 -1.01 18.21
C LEU A 306 -6.80 0.16 18.86
N LEU A 307 -8.12 0.11 18.85
CA LEU A 307 -8.97 1.12 19.49
C LEU A 307 -8.87 1.07 21.02
N ALA A 308 -8.90 -0.11 21.62
CA ALA A 308 -8.75 -0.25 23.07
C ALA A 308 -7.36 0.21 23.55
N THR A 309 -6.32 0.09 22.73
CA THR A 309 -4.97 0.64 23.01
C THR A 309 -4.99 2.16 23.15
N MET A 310 -5.96 2.85 22.55
CA MET A 310 -6.11 4.30 22.66
C MET A 310 -6.90 4.77 23.90
N SER A 311 -7.38 3.84 24.74
CA SER A 311 -8.18 4.15 25.92
C SER A 311 -7.49 5.21 26.81
N GLY A 312 -8.26 6.22 27.22
CA GLY A 312 -7.77 7.37 28.00
C GLY A 312 -7.05 8.44 27.20
N ARG A 313 -6.83 8.28 25.89
CA ARG A 313 -6.15 9.25 25.01
C ARG A 313 -6.90 9.58 23.73
N TRP A 314 -8.22 9.43 23.75
CA TRP A 314 -9.11 9.76 22.63
C TRP A 314 -9.06 11.22 22.21
N SER A 315 -8.63 12.13 23.09
CA SER A 315 -8.42 13.55 22.75
C SER A 315 -7.40 13.75 21.63
N LEU A 316 -6.45 12.82 21.45
CA LEU A 316 -5.46 12.87 20.36
C LEU A 316 -6.10 12.72 18.97
N THR A 317 -7.30 12.15 18.87
CA THR A 317 -8.02 12.03 17.59
C THR A 317 -8.50 13.38 17.07
N PHE A 318 -8.64 14.38 17.94
CA PHE A 318 -9.01 15.74 17.55
C PHE A 318 -7.80 16.61 17.21
N SER A 319 -6.59 16.13 17.47
CA SER A 319 -5.35 16.85 17.15
C SER A 319 -4.83 16.43 15.77
N PRO A 320 -4.42 17.37 14.91
CA PRO A 320 -3.81 17.04 13.64
C PRO A 320 -2.59 16.15 13.83
N GLY A 321 -2.44 15.19 12.93
CA GLY A 321 -1.21 14.41 12.78
C GLY A 321 -1.46 12.92 12.89
N THR A 322 -0.44 12.23 13.38
CA THR A 322 -0.30 10.78 13.28
C THR A 322 -1.54 9.98 13.74
N ILE A 323 -2.10 10.28 14.92
CA ILE A 323 -3.23 9.49 15.46
C ILE A 323 -4.49 9.68 14.64
N GLN A 324 -4.77 10.89 14.18
CA GLN A 324 -5.95 11.16 13.38
C GLN A 324 -5.91 10.36 12.08
N PHE A 325 -4.77 10.37 11.37
CA PHE A 325 -4.55 9.51 10.20
C PHE A 325 -4.74 8.03 10.51
N ALA A 326 -4.17 7.54 11.62
CA ALA A 326 -4.23 6.13 12.00
C ALA A 326 -5.67 5.68 12.28
N VAL A 327 -6.44 6.44 13.07
CA VAL A 327 -7.83 6.13 13.40
C VAL A 327 -8.72 6.18 12.16
N THR A 328 -8.55 7.19 11.31
CA THR A 328 -9.31 7.28 10.05
C THR A 328 -8.99 6.11 9.12
N GLY A 329 -7.71 5.73 8.99
CA GLY A 329 -7.32 4.54 8.22
C GLY A 329 -7.93 3.26 8.78
N VAL A 330 -7.90 3.06 10.10
CA VAL A 330 -8.57 1.93 10.77
C VAL A 330 -10.07 1.90 10.49
N ALA A 331 -10.75 3.05 10.50
CA ALA A 331 -12.18 3.13 10.19
C ALA A 331 -12.47 2.73 8.73
N PHE A 332 -11.68 3.19 7.76
CA PHE A 332 -11.84 2.77 6.37
C PHE A 332 -11.54 1.29 6.15
N LEU A 333 -10.52 0.72 6.81
CA LEU A 333 -10.26 -0.71 6.75
C LEU A 333 -11.44 -1.52 7.27
N PHE A 334 -12.07 -1.07 8.36
CA PHE A 334 -13.27 -1.70 8.89
C PHE A 334 -14.45 -1.64 7.92
N VAL A 335 -14.74 -0.45 7.37
CA VAL A 335 -15.80 -0.27 6.37
C VAL A 335 -15.54 -1.12 5.12
N THR A 336 -14.29 -1.19 4.66
CA THR A 336 -13.90 -2.03 3.54
C THR A 336 -14.18 -3.50 3.83
N ALA A 337 -13.79 -4.02 4.99
CA ALA A 337 -14.03 -5.41 5.36
C ALA A 337 -15.53 -5.76 5.43
N MET A 338 -16.36 -4.82 5.93
CA MET A 338 -17.82 -4.96 5.89
C MET A 338 -18.33 -5.03 4.45
N LEU A 339 -17.89 -4.11 3.59
CA LEU A 339 -18.32 -4.06 2.18
C LEU A 339 -17.86 -5.28 1.37
N GLU A 340 -16.65 -5.78 1.61
CA GLU A 340 -16.17 -7.02 1.01
C GLU A 340 -17.02 -8.21 1.42
N SER A 341 -17.43 -8.27 2.68
CA SER A 341 -18.29 -9.33 3.21
C SER A 341 -19.69 -9.29 2.61
N VAL A 342 -20.27 -8.09 2.47
CA VAL A 342 -21.54 -7.89 1.78
C VAL A 342 -21.42 -8.28 0.31
N GLY A 343 -20.33 -7.87 -0.36
CA GLY A 343 -20.06 -8.23 -1.75
C GLY A 343 -19.81 -9.72 -1.98
N ALA A 344 -19.34 -10.45 -0.98
CA ALA A 344 -19.15 -11.90 -1.02
C ALA A 344 -20.47 -12.69 -0.92
N LEU A 345 -21.57 -12.07 -0.45
CA LEU A 345 -22.88 -12.71 -0.45
C LEU A 345 -23.34 -12.94 -1.88
N ARG A 346 -23.71 -14.18 -2.21
CA ARG A 346 -24.07 -14.57 -3.59
C ARG A 346 -25.16 -13.72 -4.22
N GLY A 347 -26.16 -13.30 -3.45
CA GLY A 347 -27.24 -12.44 -3.95
C GLY A 347 -26.71 -11.09 -4.44
N VAL A 348 -25.79 -10.50 -3.66
CA VAL A 348 -25.13 -9.22 -4.01
C VAL A 348 -24.16 -9.44 -5.17
N GLN A 349 -23.35 -10.50 -5.11
CA GLN A 349 -22.34 -10.80 -6.11
C GLN A 349 -22.92 -10.98 -7.51
N ARG A 350 -24.14 -11.52 -7.64
CA ARG A 350 -24.83 -11.61 -8.94
C ARG A 350 -25.09 -10.26 -9.60
N LEU A 351 -25.26 -9.21 -8.81
CA LEU A 351 -25.48 -7.85 -9.28
C LEU A 351 -24.17 -7.07 -9.43
N THR A 352 -23.18 -7.35 -8.57
CA THR A 352 -21.94 -6.55 -8.49
C THR A 352 -20.75 -7.15 -9.23
N ALA A 353 -20.80 -8.43 -9.62
CA ALA A 353 -19.74 -9.05 -10.41
C ALA A 353 -19.61 -8.36 -11.77
N GLY A 354 -18.39 -7.97 -12.14
CA GLY A 354 -18.10 -7.30 -13.42
C GLY A 354 -18.52 -5.81 -13.48
N THR A 355 -18.99 -5.22 -12.38
CA THR A 355 -19.28 -3.78 -12.28
C THR A 355 -18.20 -3.02 -11.51
N ASP A 356 -18.30 -1.68 -11.47
CA ASP A 356 -17.34 -0.83 -10.74
C ASP A 356 -17.38 -1.02 -9.20
N TRP A 357 -18.27 -1.87 -8.66
CA TRP A 357 -18.37 -2.19 -7.22
C TRP A 357 -17.05 -2.67 -6.64
N GLY A 358 -16.46 -3.71 -7.23
CA GLY A 358 -15.24 -4.33 -6.70
C GLY A 358 -14.07 -3.34 -6.68
N LEU A 359 -13.97 -2.53 -7.73
CA LEU A 359 -12.95 -1.49 -7.84
C LEU A 359 -13.19 -0.36 -6.82
N GLY A 360 -14.45 0.01 -6.56
CA GLY A 360 -14.82 1.00 -5.54
C GLY A 360 -14.46 0.54 -4.12
N VAL A 361 -14.74 -0.72 -3.77
CA VAL A 361 -14.33 -1.30 -2.49
C VAL A 361 -12.81 -1.35 -2.36
N LEU A 362 -12.10 -1.74 -3.43
CA LEU A 362 -10.64 -1.74 -3.47
C LEU A 362 -10.06 -0.33 -3.25
N VAL A 363 -10.58 0.67 -3.96
CA VAL A 363 -10.18 2.08 -3.81
C VAL A 363 -10.38 2.56 -2.37
N LEU A 364 -11.51 2.22 -1.75
CA LEU A 364 -11.82 2.58 -0.37
C LEU A 364 -10.82 1.96 0.62
N GLY A 365 -10.44 0.70 0.42
CA GLY A 365 -9.45 0.00 1.26
C GLY A 365 -8.01 0.47 1.05
N LEU A 366 -7.59 0.69 -0.20
CA LEU A 366 -6.22 1.09 -0.52
C LEU A 366 -5.96 2.58 -0.23
N LEU A 367 -6.88 3.47 -0.63
CA LEU A 367 -6.72 4.92 -0.48
C LEU A 367 -7.28 5.44 0.85
N GLY A 368 -8.40 4.89 1.32
CA GLY A 368 -8.94 5.25 2.63
C GLY A 368 -8.22 4.55 3.76
N GLY A 369 -8.06 3.22 3.67
CA GLY A 369 -7.47 2.43 4.75
C GLY A 369 -5.94 2.50 4.77
N SER A 370 -5.33 1.92 3.75
CA SER A 370 -3.87 1.66 3.71
C SER A 370 -3.07 2.96 3.55
N THR A 371 -3.49 3.86 2.67
CA THR A 371 -2.80 5.14 2.45
C THR A 371 -2.84 6.03 3.68
N LEU A 372 -3.97 6.14 4.39
CA LEU A 372 -4.03 6.92 5.64
C LEU A 372 -3.19 6.28 6.75
N ALA A 373 -3.14 4.96 6.83
CA ALA A 373 -2.24 4.27 7.76
C ALA A 373 -0.76 4.57 7.45
N PHE A 374 -0.36 4.59 6.17
CA PHE A 374 1.00 4.97 5.78
C PHE A 374 1.27 6.46 5.89
N TYR A 375 0.27 7.33 5.78
CA TYR A 375 0.39 8.74 6.16
C TYR A 375 0.67 8.89 7.65
N ALA A 376 -0.04 8.15 8.50
CA ALA A 376 0.25 8.11 9.93
C ALA A 376 1.69 7.65 10.21
N PHE A 377 2.13 6.60 9.52
CA PHE A 377 3.51 6.14 9.62
C PHE A 377 4.53 7.19 9.14
N ALA A 378 4.31 7.81 7.97
CA ALA A 378 5.22 8.81 7.42
C ALA A 378 5.32 10.04 8.33
N ASP A 379 4.18 10.54 8.84
CA ASP A 379 4.11 11.63 9.82
C ASP A 379 4.86 11.29 11.12
N HIS A 380 4.81 10.02 11.54
CA HIS A 380 5.60 9.55 12.67
C HIS A 380 7.10 9.43 12.36
N ALA A 381 7.46 8.86 11.21
CA ALA A 381 8.83 8.44 10.92
C ALA A 381 9.69 9.58 10.38
N LEU A 382 9.18 10.40 9.46
CA LEU A 382 9.96 11.41 8.75
C LEU A 382 10.59 12.46 9.66
N PRO A 383 9.89 13.05 10.65
CA PRO A 383 10.52 13.99 11.59
C PRO A 383 11.68 13.35 12.35
N ARG A 384 11.56 12.07 12.73
CA ARG A 384 12.59 11.30 13.44
C ARG A 384 13.78 10.96 12.55
N ILE A 385 13.55 10.61 11.30
CA ILE A 385 14.62 10.33 10.31
C ILE A 385 15.39 11.63 10.01
N LEU A 386 14.67 12.72 9.77
CA LEU A 386 15.25 14.02 9.41
C LEU A 386 15.80 14.81 10.62
N ARG A 387 15.53 14.34 11.85
CA ARG A 387 15.86 15.02 13.12
C ARG A 387 15.30 16.44 13.17
N ARG A 388 14.04 16.57 12.79
CA ARG A 388 13.29 17.83 12.77
C ARG A 388 12.06 17.71 13.64
N ALA A 389 11.60 18.83 14.20
CA ALA A 389 10.30 18.89 14.83
C ALA A 389 9.21 18.50 13.81
N GLY A 390 8.16 17.82 14.26
CA GLY A 390 7.05 17.44 13.40
C GLY A 390 6.40 18.66 12.75
N SER A 391 5.79 18.44 11.59
CA SER A 391 4.96 19.47 10.97
C SER A 391 3.60 19.49 11.64
N GLU A 392 3.19 20.64 12.14
CA GLU A 392 1.85 20.89 12.68
C GLU A 392 1.20 22.02 11.87
N GLY A 393 -0.12 21.96 11.69
CA GLY A 393 -0.89 23.06 11.11
C GLY A 393 -1.73 22.69 9.89
N PHE A 394 -2.08 23.72 9.11
CA PHE A 394 -3.09 23.65 8.06
C PHE A 394 -2.81 22.60 6.98
N LEU A 395 -1.55 22.42 6.58
CA LEU A 395 -1.18 21.44 5.54
C LEU A 395 -1.47 20.00 5.95
N VAL A 396 -1.23 19.64 7.22
CA VAL A 396 -1.50 18.29 7.74
C VAL A 396 -3.01 18.02 7.81
N HIS A 397 -3.79 19.01 8.25
CA HIS A 397 -5.24 18.92 8.22
C HIS A 397 -5.80 18.84 6.79
N GLY A 398 -5.28 19.68 5.88
CA GLY A 398 -5.66 19.68 4.48
C GLY A 398 -5.38 18.32 3.83
N GLN A 399 -4.21 17.74 4.09
CA GLN A 399 -3.83 16.40 3.64
C GLN A 399 -4.82 15.33 4.14
N LEU A 400 -5.18 15.37 5.43
CA LEU A 400 -6.15 14.41 5.98
C LEU A 400 -7.51 14.55 5.32
N TRP A 401 -8.08 15.75 5.27
CA TRP A 401 -9.45 15.93 4.78
C TRP A 401 -9.56 15.69 3.28
N THR A 402 -8.55 16.05 2.50
CA THR A 402 -8.51 15.74 1.07
C THR A 402 -8.38 14.24 0.82
N ALA A 403 -7.56 13.53 1.59
CA ALA A 403 -7.45 12.07 1.49
C ALA A 403 -8.72 11.35 1.99
N PHE A 404 -9.31 11.80 3.11
CA PHE A 404 -10.57 11.27 3.65
C PHE A 404 -11.73 11.48 2.67
N ALA A 405 -11.99 12.73 2.28
CA ALA A 405 -13.08 13.07 1.39
C ALA A 405 -12.85 12.48 0.00
N GLY A 406 -11.62 12.47 -0.48
CA GLY A 406 -11.25 11.87 -1.75
C GLY A 406 -11.49 10.36 -1.79
N ALA A 407 -11.04 9.62 -0.77
CA ALA A 407 -11.26 8.18 -0.67
C ALA A 407 -12.74 7.82 -0.48
N ALA A 408 -13.45 8.55 0.37
CA ALA A 408 -14.88 8.36 0.57
C ALA A 408 -15.67 8.65 -0.71
N LEU A 409 -15.45 9.81 -1.33
CA LEU A 409 -16.16 10.21 -2.54
C LEU A 409 -15.84 9.25 -3.71
N ALA A 410 -14.58 8.89 -3.91
CA ALA A 410 -14.19 7.96 -4.96
C ALA A 410 -14.78 6.56 -4.73
N GLY A 411 -14.54 5.99 -3.55
CA GLY A 411 -14.99 4.65 -3.20
C GLY A 411 -16.50 4.51 -3.24
N PHE A 412 -17.23 5.36 -2.51
CA PHE A 412 -18.70 5.26 -2.44
C PHE A 412 -19.38 5.59 -3.76
N ALA A 413 -18.87 6.54 -4.56
CA ALA A 413 -19.43 6.80 -5.89
C ALA A 413 -19.27 5.61 -6.83
N MET A 414 -18.12 4.93 -6.81
CA MET A 414 -17.89 3.71 -7.62
C MET A 414 -18.73 2.52 -7.13
N ILE A 415 -18.89 2.36 -5.82
CA ILE A 415 -19.75 1.34 -5.22
C ILE A 415 -21.21 1.55 -5.63
N ALA A 416 -21.73 2.77 -5.47
CA ALA A 416 -23.09 3.11 -5.86
C ALA A 416 -23.30 3.00 -7.38
N GLY A 417 -22.34 3.49 -8.17
CA GLY A 417 -22.33 3.34 -9.62
C GLY A 417 -22.33 1.87 -10.05
N GLY A 418 -21.58 1.01 -9.37
CA GLY A 418 -21.55 -0.43 -9.62
C GLY A 418 -22.88 -1.15 -9.34
N LEU A 419 -23.60 -0.73 -8.29
CA LEU A 419 -24.95 -1.24 -8.01
C LEU A 419 -25.96 -0.82 -9.08
N VAL A 420 -25.93 0.47 -9.46
CA VAL A 420 -26.81 1.01 -10.52
C VAL A 420 -26.49 0.33 -11.85
N GLN A 421 -25.22 0.16 -12.18
CA GLN A 421 -24.77 -0.56 -13.37
C GLN A 421 -25.32 -1.99 -13.38
N GLY A 422 -25.17 -2.72 -12.27
CA GLY A 422 -25.67 -4.09 -12.14
C GLY A 422 -27.19 -4.20 -12.33
N SER A 423 -27.94 -3.29 -11.71
CA SER A 423 -29.41 -3.25 -11.84
C SER A 423 -29.85 -2.97 -13.28
N LEU A 424 -29.23 -1.98 -13.93
CA LEU A 424 -29.56 -1.62 -15.32
C LEU A 424 -29.20 -2.75 -16.30
N LEU A 425 -28.12 -3.47 -16.07
CA LEU A 425 -27.76 -4.65 -16.87
C LEU A 425 -28.76 -5.79 -16.67
N ALA A 426 -29.24 -6.00 -15.45
CA ALA A 426 -30.28 -6.99 -15.16
C ALA A 426 -31.63 -6.66 -15.84
N GLU A 427 -31.93 -5.37 -16.04
CA GLU A 427 -33.11 -4.88 -16.77
C GLU A 427 -32.95 -4.87 -18.31
N GLY A 428 -31.77 -5.23 -18.85
CA GLY A 428 -31.50 -5.16 -20.28
C GLY A 428 -31.32 -3.73 -20.81
N GLY A 429 -30.81 -2.81 -19.99
CA GLY A 429 -30.60 -1.40 -20.36
C GLY A 429 -29.64 -1.22 -21.54
N THR A 430 -29.95 -0.25 -22.40
CA THR A 430 -29.09 0.09 -23.55
C THR A 430 -27.77 0.74 -23.09
N PRO A 431 -26.68 0.63 -23.89
CA PRO A 431 -25.39 1.26 -23.58
C PRO A 431 -25.50 2.76 -23.31
N ASP A 432 -26.37 3.47 -24.03
CA ASP A 432 -26.58 4.91 -23.86
C ASP A 432 -27.23 5.25 -22.52
N LYS A 433 -28.26 4.50 -22.13
CA LYS A 433 -28.90 4.65 -20.81
C LYS A 433 -27.89 4.40 -19.69
N LEU A 434 -27.02 3.40 -19.86
CA LEU A 434 -25.96 3.08 -18.90
C LEU A 434 -24.97 4.24 -18.76
N ASN A 435 -24.47 4.76 -19.89
CA ASN A 435 -23.48 5.84 -19.89
C ASN A 435 -24.05 7.14 -19.29
N LEU A 436 -25.28 7.52 -19.64
CA LEU A 436 -25.93 8.72 -19.13
C LEU A 436 -26.18 8.62 -17.61
N THR A 437 -26.71 7.49 -17.15
CA THR A 437 -27.02 7.28 -15.72
C THR A 437 -25.76 7.21 -14.86
N LEU A 438 -24.69 6.59 -15.38
CA LEU A 438 -23.42 6.44 -14.67
C LEU A 438 -22.55 7.71 -14.69
N LEU A 439 -22.88 8.71 -15.50
CA LEU A 439 -22.09 9.93 -15.66
C LEU A 439 -21.83 10.62 -14.32
N ALA A 440 -22.89 10.82 -13.50
CA ALA A 440 -22.79 11.47 -12.20
C ALA A 440 -21.89 10.69 -11.22
N PHE A 441 -21.99 9.37 -11.22
CA PHE A 441 -21.15 8.50 -10.37
C PHE A 441 -19.69 8.53 -10.81
N ARG A 442 -19.43 8.48 -12.13
CA ARG A 442 -18.08 8.56 -12.69
C ARG A 442 -17.44 9.92 -12.45
N SER A 443 -18.22 11.02 -12.53
CA SER A 443 -17.71 12.36 -12.26
C SER A 443 -17.39 12.56 -10.78
N ALA A 444 -18.25 12.05 -9.88
CA ALA A 444 -17.96 12.05 -8.46
C ALA A 444 -16.70 11.22 -8.14
N ALA A 445 -16.55 10.05 -8.76
CA ALA A 445 -15.36 9.23 -8.60
C ALA A 445 -14.07 9.94 -9.08
N ALA A 446 -14.14 10.63 -10.22
CA ALA A 446 -13.05 11.45 -10.74
C ALA A 446 -12.69 12.61 -9.79
N GLY A 447 -13.69 13.29 -9.24
CA GLY A 447 -13.50 14.33 -8.23
C GLY A 447 -12.83 13.79 -6.96
N GLY A 448 -13.24 12.61 -6.49
CA GLY A 448 -12.63 11.94 -5.35
C GLY A 448 -11.15 11.59 -5.57
N LEU A 449 -10.82 11.00 -6.73
CA LEU A 449 -9.42 10.69 -7.09
C LEU A 449 -8.57 11.96 -7.23
N SER A 450 -9.16 13.06 -7.69
CA SER A 450 -8.48 14.37 -7.76
C SER A 450 -8.16 14.94 -6.37
N LEU A 451 -9.08 14.79 -5.41
CA LEU A 451 -8.81 15.18 -4.02
C LEU A 451 -7.67 14.36 -3.40
N ILE A 452 -7.56 13.07 -3.73
CA ILE A 452 -6.46 12.22 -3.27
C ILE A 452 -5.12 12.71 -3.86
N ALA A 453 -5.11 13.10 -5.14
CA ALA A 453 -3.92 13.69 -5.76
C ALA A 453 -3.48 14.96 -5.02
N LEU A 454 -4.43 15.83 -4.65
CA LEU A 454 -4.16 17.02 -3.83
C LEU A 454 -3.60 16.65 -2.45
N GLY A 455 -4.13 15.61 -1.81
CA GLY A 455 -3.61 15.11 -0.53
C GLY A 455 -2.17 14.57 -0.65
N GLY A 456 -1.87 13.82 -1.71
CA GLY A 456 -0.52 13.35 -2.00
C GLY A 456 0.45 14.50 -2.28
N PHE A 457 0.00 15.54 -2.98
CA PHE A 457 0.78 16.75 -3.20
C PHE A 457 1.04 17.52 -1.91
N ALA A 458 0.02 17.64 -1.05
CA ALA A 458 0.17 18.24 0.28
C ALA A 458 1.20 17.48 1.12
N LEU A 459 1.23 16.15 1.06
CA LEU A 459 2.27 15.34 1.72
C LEU A 459 3.65 15.67 1.17
N LEU A 460 3.82 15.72 -0.16
CA LEU A 460 5.12 16.07 -0.76
C LEU A 460 5.60 17.45 -0.30
N VAL A 461 4.73 18.46 -0.32
CA VAL A 461 5.03 19.82 0.14
C VAL A 461 5.41 19.81 1.62
N ASN A 462 4.66 19.10 2.45
CA ASN A 462 4.95 18.97 3.88
C ASN A 462 6.35 18.36 4.12
N VAL A 463 6.69 17.26 3.43
CA VAL A 463 8.02 16.65 3.54
C VAL A 463 9.12 17.59 3.05
N PHE A 464 8.87 18.34 1.97
CA PHE A 464 9.81 19.33 1.47
C PHE A 464 10.07 20.44 2.50
N LEU A 465 9.02 21.03 3.07
CA LEU A 465 9.12 22.06 4.11
C LEU A 465 9.78 21.52 5.39
N LEU A 466 9.45 20.29 5.79
CA LEU A 466 10.10 19.62 6.92
C LEU A 466 11.61 19.49 6.70
N TYR A 467 12.05 19.21 5.47
CA TYR A 467 13.47 19.10 5.14
C TYR A 467 14.20 20.46 5.14
N THR A 468 13.60 21.48 4.52
CA THR A 468 14.22 22.80 4.32
C THR A 468 14.11 23.72 5.53
N GLU A 469 12.91 23.84 6.10
CA GLU A 469 12.53 24.83 7.11
C GLU A 469 12.27 24.21 8.49
N GLY A 470 12.18 22.88 8.58
CA GLY A 470 11.91 22.18 9.84
C GLY A 470 12.91 22.55 10.92
N ARG A 471 12.41 22.91 12.11
CA ARG A 471 13.26 23.21 13.27
C ARG A 471 14.07 21.96 13.65
N PRO A 472 15.40 22.05 13.87
CA PRO A 472 16.17 20.92 14.36
C PRO A 472 15.58 20.41 15.67
N ALA A 473 15.43 19.10 15.81
CA ALA A 473 14.98 18.45 17.03
C ALA A 473 15.99 17.37 17.44
N GLU A 474 16.44 17.43 18.69
CA GLU A 474 17.24 16.35 19.27
C GLU A 474 16.32 15.22 19.71
N TYR A 475 16.36 14.12 18.96
CA TYR A 475 15.81 12.85 19.41
C TYR A 475 16.91 12.12 20.18
N ALA A 476 16.93 12.26 21.50
CA ALA A 476 17.83 11.50 22.36
C ALA A 476 17.56 10.00 22.18
N VAL A 477 18.54 9.26 21.68
CA VAL A 477 18.58 7.81 21.89
C VAL A 477 19.05 7.64 23.33
N PRO A 478 18.23 7.09 24.25
CA PRO A 478 18.72 6.82 25.60
C PRO A 478 20.03 6.03 25.49
N PRO A 479 21.09 6.42 26.19
CA PRO A 479 22.31 5.63 26.20
C PRO A 479 21.93 4.20 26.60
N VAL A 480 22.39 3.22 25.83
CA VAL A 480 22.32 1.82 26.26
C VAL A 480 23.16 1.76 27.52
N ASP A 481 22.52 1.72 28.67
CA ASP A 481 23.23 1.50 29.92
C ASP A 481 24.01 0.19 29.77
N ALA A 482 25.34 0.28 29.77
CA ALA A 482 26.22 -0.88 29.72
C ALA A 482 25.91 -1.87 30.87
N ALA A 483 25.26 -1.39 31.94
CA ALA A 483 24.74 -2.18 33.04
C ALA A 483 23.57 -3.11 32.64
N SER A 484 22.68 -2.72 31.73
CA SER A 484 21.55 -3.57 31.30
C SER A 484 21.99 -4.65 30.31
N ALA A 485 23.03 -4.39 29.52
CA ALA A 485 23.65 -5.38 28.63
C ALA A 485 24.39 -6.48 29.41
N ALA A 486 24.96 -6.15 30.58
CA ALA A 486 25.60 -7.13 31.47
C ALA A 486 24.56 -7.98 32.24
N ALA A 487 23.37 -7.44 32.53
CA ALA A 487 22.30 -8.16 33.21
C ALA A 487 21.54 -9.14 32.30
N ALA A 488 21.46 -8.87 31.00
CA ALA A 488 20.84 -9.76 30.00
C ALA A 488 21.78 -10.89 29.51
N GLY A 489 23.02 -10.94 30.01
CA GLY A 489 24.02 -11.96 29.71
C GLY A 489 24.20 -13.02 30.81
N ARG A 490 23.24 -13.18 31.73
CA ARG A 490 23.21 -14.24 32.74
C ARG A 490 21.95 -15.09 32.62
#